data_AF-A0AA96GIA3-F1
#
_entry.id   AF-A0AA96GIA3-F1
#
_cell.length_a   1.000
_cell.length_b   1.000
_cell.length_c   1.000
_cell.angle_alpha   90.00
_cell.angle_beta   90.00
_cell.angle_gamma   90.00
#
_symmetry.space_group_name_H-M   'P 1'
#
loop_
_entity.id
_entity.type
_entity.pdbx_description
1 polymer ?
#
loop_
_entity_poly.entity_id
_entity_poly.type
_entity_poly.pdbx_seq_one_letter_code
_entity_poly.pdbx_strand_id
1 'polypeptide(L)' 'MTTDYTFHLSADSAMAGPTSLNTTLVLKPGETKYIGIPTSDLTYVTANNLLIYSNPADKGGLSGKLLVIR' A
#
# COMPACT_ATOMS: atom_id res chain seq x y z
N MET A 1 21.24 9.09 -10.76
CA MET A 1 19.87 9.00 -11.30
C MET A 1 18.97 8.70 -10.13
N THR A 2 17.97 9.53 -9.91
CA THR A 2 17.13 9.42 -8.72
C THR A 2 15.95 8.52 -9.08
N THR A 3 15.88 7.34 -8.47
CA THR A 3 14.96 6.27 -8.86
C THR A 3 13.56 6.55 -8.33
N ASP A 4 12.53 6.35 -9.16
CA ASP A 4 11.14 6.39 -8.72
C ASP A 4 10.88 5.30 -7.67
N TYR A 5 10.09 5.64 -6.65
CA TYR A 5 9.66 4.69 -5.63
C TYR A 5 8.25 4.22 -5.96
N THR A 6 8.11 2.94 -6.25
CA THR A 6 6.80 2.32 -6.41
C THR A 6 6.36 1.74 -5.08
N PHE A 7 5.09 1.90 -4.71
CA PHE A 7 4.49 1.32 -3.52
C PHE A 7 3.25 0.55 -3.95
N HIS A 8 3.26 -0.77 -3.76
CA HIS A 8 2.06 -1.58 -3.90
C HIS A 8 1.36 -1.67 -2.56
N LEU A 9 0.16 -1.10 -2.48
CA LEU A 9 -0.70 -1.18 -1.31
C LEU A 9 -1.78 -2.21 -1.57
N SER A 10 -1.78 -3.30 -0.81
CA SER A 10 -2.81 -4.32 -0.90
C SER A 10 -3.28 -4.80 0.46
N ALA A 11 -4.50 -5.31 0.49
CA ALA A 11 -4.96 -6.17 1.57
C ALA A 11 -4.09 -7.44 1.68
N ASP A 12 -4.05 -8.04 2.86
CA ASP A 12 -3.46 -9.37 3.03
C ASP A 12 -4.20 -10.39 2.15
N SER A 13 -3.47 -11.09 1.29
CA SER A 13 -4.00 -12.07 0.35
C SER A 13 -4.80 -13.19 1.00
N ALA A 14 -4.52 -13.52 2.28
CA ALA A 14 -5.26 -14.55 3.01
C ALA A 14 -6.73 -14.18 3.28
N MET A 15 -7.09 -12.90 3.11
CA MET A 15 -8.43 -12.37 3.35
C MET A 15 -8.93 -11.48 2.21
N ALA A 16 -8.29 -11.55 1.04
CA ALA A 16 -8.65 -10.72 -0.08
C ALA A 16 -9.97 -11.21 -0.73
N GLY A 17 -11.04 -10.42 -0.60
CA GLY A 17 -12.28 -10.54 -1.38
C GLY A 17 -12.27 -9.73 -2.68
N PRO A 18 -13.28 -9.83 -3.55
CA PRO A 18 -13.35 -9.07 -4.81
C PRO A 18 -13.36 -7.55 -4.63
N THR A 19 -13.72 -7.05 -3.46
CA THR A 19 -13.67 -5.63 -3.10
C THR A 19 -12.36 -5.23 -2.42
N SER A 20 -11.30 -6.04 -2.57
CA SER A 20 -10.00 -5.81 -1.92
C SER A 20 -9.29 -4.55 -2.36
N LEU A 21 -8.73 -3.80 -1.40
CA LEU A 21 -7.84 -2.70 -1.75
C LEU A 21 -6.64 -3.28 -2.49
N ASN A 22 -6.41 -2.78 -3.71
CA ASN A 22 -5.24 -3.06 -4.52
C ASN A 22 -4.92 -1.81 -5.32
N THR A 23 -3.86 -1.10 -4.93
CA THR A 23 -3.45 0.13 -5.60
C THR A 23 -1.93 0.22 -5.69
N THR A 24 -1.45 0.91 -6.71
CA THR A 24 -0.03 1.15 -6.96
C THR A 24 0.23 2.63 -7.01
N LEU A 25 1.14 3.11 -6.17
CA LEU A 25 1.58 4.50 -6.14
C LEU A 25 3.02 4.59 -6.63
N VAL A 26 3.29 5.44 -7.61
CA VAL A 26 4.67 5.77 -8.01
C VAL A 26 4.98 7.19 -7.55
N LEU A 27 6.01 7.34 -6.73
CA LEU A 27 6.54 8.62 -6.24
C LEU A 27 7.86 8.92 -6.95
N LYS A 28 7.91 10.06 -7.63
CA LYS A 28 9.17 10.62 -8.11
C LYS A 28 9.98 11.14 -6.92
N PRO A 29 11.30 11.25 -7.04
CA PRO A 29 12.14 11.77 -5.97
C PRO A 29 11.76 13.21 -5.58
N GLY A 30 11.53 13.43 -4.28
CA GLY A 30 11.04 14.70 -3.73
C GLY A 30 9.55 14.96 -3.93
N GLU A 31 8.81 14.05 -4.59
CA GLU A 31 7.37 14.17 -4.80
C GLU A 31 6.59 13.73 -3.57
N THR A 32 5.52 14.46 -3.25
CA THR A 32 4.50 14.04 -2.28
C THR A 32 3.20 13.81 -3.03
N LYS A 33 2.60 12.63 -2.86
CA LYS A 33 1.25 12.34 -3.38
C LYS A 33 0.31 12.03 -2.22
N TYR A 34 -0.88 12.59 -2.30
CA TYR A 34 -1.98 12.27 -1.40
C TYR A 34 -2.91 11.28 -2.10
N ILE A 35 -3.23 10.18 -1.42
CA ILE A 35 -4.22 9.21 -1.90
C ILE A 35 -5.43 9.23 -0.97
N GLY A 36 -6.62 9.26 -1.56
CA GLY A 36 -7.86 9.03 -0.84
C GLY A 36 -8.14 7.54 -0.80
N ILE A 37 -8.23 6.95 0.40
CA ILE A 37 -8.70 5.58 0.58
C ILE A 37 -10.05 5.67 1.32
N PRO A 38 -11.15 5.13 0.76
CA PRO A 38 -12.40 5.05 1.48
C PRO A 38 -12.20 4.35 2.83
N THR A 39 -12.77 4.88 3.91
CA THR A 39 -12.62 4.27 5.24
C THR A 39 -13.15 2.84 5.29
N SER A 40 -14.15 2.50 4.47
CA SER A 40 -14.61 1.13 4.25
C SER A 40 -13.48 0.23 3.74
N ASP A 41 -12.70 0.69 2.78
CA ASP A 41 -11.59 -0.09 2.21
C ASP A 41 -10.43 -0.19 3.20
N LEU A 42 -10.28 0.83 4.05
CA LEU A 42 -9.27 0.81 5.10
C LEU A 42 -9.62 -0.16 6.24
N THR A 43 -10.91 -0.38 6.53
CA THR A 43 -11.35 -1.07 7.77
C THR A 43 -12.11 -2.37 7.54
N TYR A 44 -12.74 -2.55 6.38
CA TYR A 44 -13.52 -3.73 6.02
C TYR A 44 -12.71 -4.70 5.17
N VAL A 45 -11.68 -4.17 4.52
CA VAL A 45 -11.02 -4.82 3.39
C VAL A 45 -9.54 -5.12 3.68
N THR A 46 -8.93 -4.40 4.62
CA THR A 46 -7.66 -4.81 5.20
C THR A 46 -7.94 -5.80 6.34
N ALA A 47 -7.47 -7.03 6.22
CA ALA A 47 -7.49 -7.95 7.35
C ALA A 47 -6.66 -7.38 8.49
N ASN A 48 -7.28 -7.28 9.67
CA ASN A 48 -6.63 -6.80 10.89
C ASN A 48 -6.06 -5.37 10.79
N ASN A 49 -6.67 -4.48 9.99
CA ASN A 49 -6.22 -3.09 9.84
C ASN A 49 -4.78 -2.96 9.29
N LEU A 50 -4.28 -3.98 8.57
CA LEU A 50 -2.91 -4.00 8.04
C LEU A 50 -2.89 -3.77 6.53
N LEU A 51 -2.14 -2.77 6.10
CA LEU A 51 -1.78 -2.53 4.71
C LEU A 51 -0.34 -2.97 4.48
N ILE A 52 -0.12 -3.84 3.51
CA ILE A 52 1.24 -4.20 3.09
C ILE A 52 1.68 -3.17 2.06
N TYR A 53 2.90 -2.65 2.20
CA TYR A 53 3.55 -1.88 1.16
C TYR A 53 4.86 -2.53 0.73
N SER A 54 5.19 -2.44 -0.55
CA SER A 54 6.47 -2.89 -1.09
C SER A 54 6.93 -2.04 -2.28
N ASN A 55 8.25 -1.85 -2.38
CA ASN A 55 8.88 -1.31 -3.57
C ASN A 55 9.44 -2.41 -4.47
N PRO A 56 8.75 -2.75 -5.59
CA PRO A 56 9.15 -3.83 -6.49
C PRO A 56 10.34 -3.46 -7.37
N ALA A 57 10.68 -2.16 -7.48
CA ALA A 57 11.75 -1.69 -8.34
C ALA A 57 13.15 -2.07 -7.82
N ASP A 58 13.25 -2.49 -6.54
CA ASP A 58 14.51 -2.88 -5.92
C ASP A 58 14.38 -4.22 -5.19
N LYS A 59 15.30 -5.14 -5.46
CA LYS A 59 15.28 -6.50 -4.89
C LYS A 59 15.74 -6.42 -3.43
N GLY A 60 14.80 -6.48 -2.49
CA GLY A 60 15.06 -6.16 -1.07
C GLY A 60 14.79 -4.68 -0.72
N GLY A 61 14.11 -3.96 -1.62
CA GLY A 61 13.68 -2.58 -1.41
C GLY A 61 12.72 -2.41 -0.23
N LEU A 62 12.47 -1.14 0.12
CA LEU A 62 11.61 -0.76 1.22
C LEU A 62 10.25 -1.45 1.12
N SER A 63 9.94 -2.22 2.16
CA SER A 63 8.66 -2.90 2.33
C SER A 63 8.30 -2.89 3.81
N GLY A 64 7.02 -3.07 4.10
CA GLY A 64 6.56 -3.03 5.48
C GLY A 64 5.06 -3.17 5.59
N LYS A 65 4.56 -2.92 6.80
CA LYS A 65 3.13 -2.95 7.12
C LYS A 65 2.74 -1.64 7.78
N LEU A 66 1.64 -1.06 7.32
CA LEU A 66 0.99 0.06 8.00
C LEU A 66 -0.18 -0.51 8.80
N LEU A 67 -0.16 -0.30 10.11
CA LEU A 67 -1.26 -0.62 11.01
C LEU A 67 -2.15 0.61 11.17
N VAL A 68 -3.44 0.43 10.89
CA VAL A 68 -4.45 1.46 11.12
C VAL A 68 -4.93 1.34 12.57
N ILE A 69 -4.59 2.33 13.39
CA ILE A 69 -4.94 2.39 14.82
C ILE A 69 -6.17 3.31 14.97
N ARG A 70 -7.11 2.92 15.83
CA ARG A 70 -8.26 3.75 16.26
C ARG A 70 -8.01 4.36 17.62
#